data_AF-A0A5C0VGG9-F1
#
_entry.id   AF-A0A5C0VGG9-F1
#
_cell.length_a   1.000
_cell.length_b   1.000
_cell.length_c   1.000
_cell.angle_alpha   90.00
_cell.angle_beta   90.00
_cell.angle_gamma   90.00
#
_symmetry.space_group_name_H-M   'P 1'
#
loop_
_entity.id
_entity.type
_entity.pdbx_description
1 polymer ?
#
loop_
_entity_poly.entity_id
_entity_poly.type
_entity_poly.pdbx_seq_one_letter_code
_entity_poly.pdbx_strand_id
1 'polypeptide(L)'
;MKKTLITTASNATAYQLAYHLPHHEILFADTKDQKLIIPEGNKLSFAHELLSLCLDLDITLVFPLKLSEQKALAEAKILFEEYGITLALPDLIQAQKINPLAHLYPEQVINYQTVTDYASFSKAVLSLGYPDKQIAIGHHEGVGELIIIQDDKKSDIFSGIKTMPFTLAGKVLNQNPFTAIHLCALEGDMQIVRFIKLEDDLIYVNDVSEEIKKLIESLVSHLSSLGFYEMICSQGKIIRLNLVAVV
;
A
#
# COMPACT_ATOMS: atom_id res chain seq x y z
N MET A 1 -18.11 1.57 21.53
CA MET A 1 -17.21 2.47 20.78
C MET A 1 -15.85 1.80 20.75
N LYS A 2 -15.27 1.50 19.58
CA LYS A 2 -13.95 0.86 19.49
C LYS A 2 -12.87 1.91 19.78
N LYS A 3 -11.84 1.55 20.55
CA LYS A 3 -10.71 2.43 20.86
C LYS A 3 -9.55 2.06 19.94
N THR A 4 -9.13 3.02 19.11
CA THR A 4 -8.28 2.76 17.95
C THR A 4 -7.00 3.55 18.02
N LEU A 5 -5.88 2.84 17.94
CA LEU A 5 -4.56 3.43 17.82
C LEU A 5 -4.21 3.61 16.34
N ILE A 6 -3.82 4.82 15.95
CA ILE A 6 -3.25 5.12 14.63
C ILE A 6 -1.81 5.62 14.84
N THR A 7 -0.84 4.93 14.24
CA THR A 7 0.57 5.32 14.34
C THR A 7 0.96 6.36 13.28
N THR A 8 2.20 6.85 13.34
CA THR A 8 2.74 7.85 12.40
C THR A 8 1.89 9.14 12.37
N ALA A 9 1.46 9.59 13.55
CA ALA A 9 0.56 10.73 13.70
C ALA A 9 1.15 12.06 13.21
N SER A 10 2.47 12.16 13.02
CA SER A 10 3.10 13.32 12.35
C SER A 10 2.77 13.42 10.85
N ASN A 11 2.18 12.38 10.24
CA ASN A 11 1.81 12.37 8.83
C ASN A 11 0.31 12.65 8.61
N ALA A 12 -0.02 13.44 7.58
CA ALA A 12 -1.41 13.78 7.23
C ALA A 12 -2.29 12.55 6.95
N THR A 13 -1.69 11.44 6.52
CA THR A 13 -2.37 10.17 6.27
C THR A 13 -3.06 9.61 7.53
N ALA A 14 -2.47 9.79 8.71
CA ALA A 14 -3.06 9.36 9.98
C ALA A 14 -4.37 10.10 10.27
N TYR A 15 -4.39 11.42 10.03
CA TYR A 15 -5.59 12.24 10.20
C TYR A 15 -6.64 11.99 9.12
N GLN A 16 -6.22 11.71 7.88
CA GLN A 16 -7.12 11.27 6.82
C GLN A 16 -7.84 9.98 7.23
N LEU A 17 -7.11 8.97 7.72
CA LEU A 17 -7.69 7.74 8.23
C LEU A 17 -8.68 8.01 9.37
N ALA A 18 -8.29 8.81 10.37
CA ALA A 18 -9.13 9.14 11.51
C ALA A 18 -10.43 9.84 11.12
N TYR A 19 -10.40 10.72 10.11
CA TYR A 19 -11.59 11.42 9.60
C TYR A 19 -12.67 10.44 9.12
N HIS A 20 -12.28 9.30 8.58
CA HIS A 20 -13.18 8.25 8.10
C HIS A 20 -13.62 7.25 9.19
N LEU A 21 -13.23 7.47 10.45
CA LEU A 21 -13.60 6.63 11.60
C LEU A 21 -14.34 7.45 12.69
N PRO A 22 -15.45 8.15 12.36
CA PRO A 22 -16.09 9.11 13.28
C PRO A 22 -16.71 8.49 14.54
N HIS A 23 -16.89 7.17 14.58
CA HIS A 23 -17.46 6.43 15.72
C HIS A 23 -16.42 5.64 16.51
N HIS A 24 -15.14 5.98 16.34
CA HIS A 24 -14.02 5.41 17.07
C HIS A 24 -13.43 6.44 18.03
N GLU A 25 -12.95 5.99 19.18
CA GLU A 25 -12.08 6.80 20.02
C GLU A 25 -10.65 6.70 19.49
N ILE A 26 -10.19 7.73 18.80
CA ILE A 26 -8.87 7.73 18.14
C ILE A 26 -7.78 8.16 19.13
N LEU A 27 -6.78 7.30 19.28
CA LEU A 27 -5.50 7.60 19.91
C LEU A 27 -4.42 7.68 18.84
N PHE A 28 -3.66 8.76 18.86
CA PHE A 28 -2.54 8.98 17.95
C PHE A 28 -1.23 8.67 18.65
N ALA A 29 -0.36 7.93 17.98
CA ALA A 29 1.00 7.64 18.44
C ALA A 29 2.03 7.90 17.35
N ASP A 30 3.25 8.21 17.77
CA ASP A 30 4.41 8.34 16.89
C ASP A 30 5.69 8.08 17.69
N THR A 31 6.85 8.05 17.03
CA THR A 31 8.13 7.76 17.69
C THR A 31 8.69 8.97 18.44
N LYS A 32 8.14 10.16 18.18
CA LYS A 32 8.46 11.43 18.83
C LYS A 32 7.32 12.44 18.68
N ASP A 33 7.41 13.54 19.42
CA ASP A 33 6.58 14.74 19.24
C ASP A 33 5.05 14.50 19.34
N GLN A 34 4.64 13.44 20.05
CA GLN A 34 3.25 13.09 20.31
C GLN A 34 3.01 12.77 21.79
N LYS A 35 1.73 12.78 22.20
CA LYS A 35 1.34 12.42 23.57
C LYS A 35 1.63 10.96 23.88
N LEU A 36 1.41 10.07 22.92
CA LEU A 36 1.77 8.65 23.02
C LEU A 36 3.01 8.42 22.17
N ILE A 37 4.11 8.07 22.84
CA ILE A 37 5.37 7.73 22.19
C ILE A 37 5.49 6.22 22.12
N ILE A 38 5.74 5.71 20.91
CA ILE A 38 5.99 4.29 20.65
C ILE A 38 7.43 4.06 20.16
N PRO A 39 8.01 2.87 20.35
CA PRO A 39 9.31 2.55 19.77
C PRO A 39 9.29 2.58 18.24
N GLU A 40 10.48 2.69 17.64
CA GLU A 40 10.63 2.50 16.20
C GLU A 40 10.29 1.05 15.79
N GLY A 41 9.55 0.88 14.70
CA GLY A 41 9.08 -0.43 14.23
C GLY A 41 10.19 -1.45 13.89
N ASN A 42 11.43 -1.01 13.72
CA ASN A 42 12.58 -1.88 13.47
C ASN A 42 13.26 -2.39 14.76
N LYS A 43 12.81 -1.97 15.95
CA LYS A 43 13.34 -2.46 17.22
C LYS A 43 12.75 -3.83 17.55
N LEU A 44 13.58 -4.73 18.06
CA LEU A 44 13.17 -6.07 18.50
C LEU A 44 12.06 -6.06 19.57
N SER A 45 12.03 -5.01 20.41
CA SER A 45 11.04 -4.84 21.46
C SER A 45 9.73 -4.20 21.00
N PHE A 46 9.63 -3.78 19.73
CA PHE A 46 8.52 -2.97 19.23
C PHE A 46 7.14 -3.60 19.50
N ALA A 47 6.95 -4.85 19.08
CA ALA A 47 5.67 -5.54 19.22
C ALA A 47 5.26 -5.71 20.69
N HIS A 48 6.22 -6.03 21.58
CA HIS A 48 5.97 -6.20 23.01
C HIS A 48 5.60 -4.88 23.70
N GLU A 49 6.36 -3.81 23.43
CA GLU A 49 6.08 -2.49 23.99
C GLU A 49 4.74 -1.94 23.49
N LEU A 50 4.42 -2.13 22.20
CA LEU A 50 3.14 -1.70 21.64
C LEU A 50 1.97 -2.51 22.21
N LEU A 51 2.15 -3.82 22.44
CA LEU A 51 1.15 -4.66 23.08
C LEU A 51 0.85 -4.18 24.51
N SER A 52 1.90 -3.92 25.32
CA SER A 52 1.73 -3.37 26.66
C SER A 52 0.97 -2.05 26.64
N LEU A 53 1.31 -1.13 25.73
CA LEU A 53 0.59 0.11 25.55
C LEU A 53 -0.89 -0.11 25.20
N CYS A 54 -1.18 -1.08 24.33
CA CYS A 54 -2.55 -1.40 23.96
C CYS A 54 -3.37 -1.93 25.13
N LEU A 55 -2.78 -2.79 25.96
CA LEU A 55 -3.39 -3.32 27.17
C LEU A 55 -3.62 -2.22 28.22
N ASP A 56 -2.62 -1.37 28.47
CA ASP A 56 -2.69 -0.30 29.47
C ASP A 56 -3.76 0.76 29.14
N LEU A 57 -4.08 0.93 27.85
CA LEU A 57 -5.01 1.93 27.37
C LEU A 57 -6.32 1.35 26.85
N ASP A 58 -6.58 0.05 27.00
CA ASP A 58 -7.78 -0.64 26.47
C ASP A 58 -7.98 -0.43 24.96
N ILE A 59 -6.89 -0.40 24.18
CA ILE A 59 -6.94 -0.28 22.72
C ILE A 59 -7.39 -1.63 22.14
N THR A 60 -8.38 -1.61 21.25
CA THR A 60 -8.92 -2.83 20.63
C THR A 60 -8.67 -2.92 19.12
N LEU A 61 -8.19 -1.85 18.49
CA LEU A 61 -7.86 -1.81 17.07
C LEU A 61 -6.60 -0.98 16.82
N VAL A 62 -5.67 -1.47 16.00
CA VAL A 62 -4.43 -0.76 15.66
C VAL A 62 -4.28 -0.64 14.14
N PHE A 63 -4.06 0.57 13.65
CA PHE A 63 -3.63 0.87 12.29
C PHE A 63 -2.16 1.32 12.30
N PRO A 64 -1.20 0.42 12.03
CA PRO A 64 0.18 0.80 11.84
C PRO A 64 0.38 1.37 10.44
N LEU A 65 0.84 2.61 10.36
CA LEU A 65 1.01 3.32 9.09
C LEU A 65 2.46 3.37 8.61
N LYS A 66 3.46 2.87 9.36
CA LYS A 66 4.84 2.77 8.87
C LYS A 66 5.15 1.35 8.41
N LEU A 67 5.88 1.20 7.30
CA LEU A 67 6.20 -0.13 6.75
C LEU A 67 6.95 -1.02 7.75
N SER A 68 7.89 -0.45 8.52
CA SER A 68 8.62 -1.21 9.55
C SER A 68 7.71 -1.73 10.66
N GLU A 69 6.71 -0.94 11.05
CA GLU A 69 5.73 -1.34 12.07
C GLU A 69 4.82 -2.44 11.54
N GLN A 70 4.33 -2.30 10.30
CA GLN A 70 3.51 -3.31 9.64
C GLN A 70 4.23 -4.66 9.57
N LYS A 71 5.53 -4.68 9.23
CA LYS A 71 6.35 -5.91 9.20
C LYS A 71 6.43 -6.57 10.58
N ALA A 72 6.84 -5.81 11.60
CA ALA A 72 6.97 -6.32 12.97
C ALA A 72 5.64 -6.82 13.54
N LEU A 73 4.53 -6.16 13.20
CA LEU A 73 3.20 -6.52 13.68
C LEU A 73 2.54 -7.65 12.88
N ALA A 74 2.88 -7.81 11.61
CA ALA A 74 2.47 -8.98 10.84
C ALA A 74 3.06 -10.27 11.43
N GLU A 75 4.29 -10.21 11.96
CA GLU A 75 4.93 -11.32 12.69
C GLU A 75 4.26 -11.60 14.04
N ALA A 76 3.85 -10.55 14.75
CA ALA A 76 3.24 -10.66 16.08
C ALA A 76 1.71 -10.73 16.07
N LYS A 77 1.07 -10.89 14.91
CA LYS A 77 -0.39 -10.70 14.79
C LYS A 77 -1.22 -11.61 15.69
N ILE A 78 -0.87 -12.90 15.73
CA ILE A 78 -1.55 -13.89 16.58
C ILE A 78 -1.50 -13.48 18.05
N LEU A 79 -0.34 -12.98 18.51
CA LEU A 79 -0.17 -12.54 19.89
C LEU A 79 -1.16 -11.40 20.25
N PHE A 80 -1.36 -10.42 19.38
CA PHE A 80 -2.33 -9.34 19.64
C PHE A 80 -3.77 -9.86 19.65
N GLU A 81 -4.10 -10.78 18.74
CA GLU A 81 -5.43 -11.39 18.64
C GLU A 81 -5.79 -12.19 19.90
N GLU A 82 -4.82 -12.86 20.54
CA GLU A 82 -5.00 -13.57 21.82
C GLU A 82 -5.47 -12.65 22.96
N TYR A 83 -5.13 -11.36 22.90
CA TYR A 83 -5.57 -10.35 23.85
C TYR A 83 -6.79 -9.54 23.38
N GLY A 84 -7.45 -9.96 22.31
CA GLY A 84 -8.61 -9.25 21.76
C GLY A 84 -8.27 -7.91 21.09
N ILE A 85 -7.02 -7.74 20.66
CA ILE A 85 -6.56 -6.55 19.95
C ILE A 85 -6.47 -6.87 18.47
N THR A 86 -7.30 -6.20 17.67
CA THR A 86 -7.31 -6.40 16.23
C THR A 86 -6.23 -5.55 15.56
N LEU A 87 -5.38 -6.16 14.75
CA LEU A 87 -4.43 -5.45 13.91
C LEU A 87 -5.00 -5.26 12.50
N ALA A 88 -5.12 -4.01 12.06
CA ALA A 88 -5.63 -3.63 10.73
C ALA A 88 -4.54 -3.79 9.66
N LEU A 89 -4.06 -5.02 9.53
CA LEU A 89 -3.03 -5.44 8.58
C LEU A 89 -3.16 -6.94 8.23
N PRO A 90 -2.65 -7.38 7.07
CA PRO A 90 -2.53 -8.79 6.72
C PRO A 90 -1.44 -9.48 7.55
N ASP A 91 -1.63 -10.78 7.85
CA ASP A 91 -0.50 -11.60 8.33
C ASP A 91 0.62 -11.68 7.27
N LEU A 92 1.78 -12.21 7.63
CA LEU A 92 2.92 -12.32 6.71
C LEU A 92 2.59 -13.06 5.41
N ILE A 93 1.80 -14.13 5.49
CA ILE A 93 1.45 -14.96 4.32
C ILE A 93 0.53 -14.17 3.38
N GLN A 94 -0.41 -13.41 3.95
CA GLN A 94 -1.31 -12.54 3.20
C GLN A 94 -0.59 -11.31 2.64
N ALA A 95 0.35 -10.72 3.38
CA ALA A 95 1.15 -9.59 2.94
C ALA A 95 1.94 -9.94 1.67
N GLN A 96 2.52 -11.15 1.62
CA GLN A 96 3.20 -11.69 0.44
C GLN A 96 2.27 -11.95 -0.76
N LYS A 97 0.96 -12.03 -0.54
CA LYS A 97 -0.05 -12.28 -1.59
C LYS A 97 -0.70 -11.01 -2.13
N ILE A 98 -0.58 -9.89 -1.42
CA ILE A 98 -1.11 -8.59 -1.83
C ILE A 98 -0.30 -8.00 -2.99
N ASN A 99 0.97 -8.39 -3.13
CA ASN A 99 1.74 -8.16 -4.35
C ASN A 99 2.75 -9.29 -4.55
N PRO A 100 2.58 -10.17 -5.56
CA PRO A 100 1.68 -10.00 -6.70
C PRO A 100 0.29 -10.65 -6.53
N LEU A 101 -0.77 -9.83 -6.69
CA LEU A 101 -2.18 -10.25 -6.71
C LEU A 101 -2.52 -11.25 -7.82
N ALA A 102 -1.68 -11.36 -8.86
CA ALA A 102 -1.95 -12.15 -10.05
C ALA A 102 -2.25 -13.63 -9.75
N HIS A 103 -1.69 -14.19 -8.67
CA HIS A 103 -1.98 -15.55 -8.24
C HIS A 103 -3.40 -15.73 -7.69
N LEU A 104 -3.97 -14.68 -7.10
CA LEU A 104 -5.30 -14.70 -6.49
C LEU A 104 -6.38 -14.26 -7.46
N TYR A 105 -6.08 -13.27 -8.31
CA TYR A 105 -7.07 -12.64 -9.20
C TYR A 105 -6.51 -12.43 -10.62
N PRO A 106 -6.12 -13.51 -11.34
CA PRO A 106 -5.45 -13.39 -12.64
C PRO A 106 -6.26 -12.61 -13.67
N GLU A 107 -7.59 -12.74 -13.64
CA GLU A 107 -8.50 -12.05 -14.57
C GLU A 107 -8.72 -10.56 -14.23
N GLN A 108 -8.41 -10.16 -12.99
CA GLN A 108 -8.64 -8.79 -12.51
C GLN A 108 -7.35 -7.96 -12.47
N VAL A 109 -6.19 -8.56 -12.76
CA VAL A 109 -4.88 -7.93 -12.57
C VAL A 109 -4.21 -7.68 -13.94
N ILE A 110 -3.52 -6.55 -14.07
CA ILE A 110 -2.68 -6.28 -15.24
C ILE A 110 -1.42 -7.15 -15.15
N ASN A 111 -1.13 -7.89 -16.21
CA ASN A 111 0.11 -8.66 -16.32
C ASN A 111 1.33 -7.74 -16.26
N TYR A 112 2.34 -8.19 -15.52
CA TYR A 112 3.62 -7.49 -15.40
C TYR A 112 4.79 -8.39 -15.81
N GLN A 113 5.88 -7.76 -16.23
CA GLN A 113 7.17 -8.40 -16.45
C GLN A 113 8.15 -7.97 -15.35
N THR A 114 8.78 -8.93 -14.68
CA THR A 114 9.85 -8.64 -13.72
C THR A 114 11.17 -8.48 -14.46
N VAL A 115 11.89 -7.38 -14.18
CA VAL A 115 13.23 -7.08 -14.68
C VAL A 115 14.17 -7.00 -13.50
N THR A 116 15.27 -7.74 -13.56
CA THR A 116 16.24 -7.89 -12.47
C THR A 116 17.61 -7.29 -12.80
N ASP A 117 17.77 -6.75 -14.00
CA ASP A 117 19.02 -6.14 -14.46
C ASP A 117 18.76 -5.01 -15.45
N TYR A 118 19.70 -4.07 -15.54
CA TYR A 118 19.57 -2.91 -16.43
C TYR A 118 19.61 -3.30 -17.92
N ALA A 119 20.33 -4.37 -18.29
CA ALA A 119 20.48 -4.75 -19.70
C ALA A 119 19.15 -5.25 -20.30
N SER A 120 18.29 -5.87 -19.49
CA SER A 120 16.97 -6.33 -19.91
C SER A 120 15.88 -5.26 -19.87
N PHE A 121 16.08 -4.16 -19.14
CA PHE A 121 15.09 -3.07 -18.98
C PHE A 121 14.59 -2.49 -20.31
N SER A 122 15.49 -1.98 -21.15
CA SER A 122 15.08 -1.34 -22.41
C SER A 122 14.36 -2.31 -23.34
N LYS A 123 14.80 -3.57 -23.38
CA LYS A 123 14.16 -4.62 -24.17
C LYS A 123 12.75 -4.91 -23.67
N ALA A 124 12.56 -4.99 -22.35
CA ALA A 124 11.25 -5.22 -21.73
C ALA A 124 10.27 -4.07 -22.04
N VAL A 125 10.69 -2.82 -21.84
CA VAL A 125 9.87 -1.62 -22.14
C VAL A 125 9.41 -1.60 -23.60
N LEU A 126 10.31 -1.86 -24.54
CA LEU A 126 9.98 -1.92 -25.96
C LEU A 126 9.05 -3.10 -26.29
N SER A 127 9.26 -4.27 -25.69
CA SER A 127 8.41 -5.44 -25.91
C SER A 127 6.97 -5.24 -25.40
N LEU A 128 6.79 -4.37 -24.42
CA LEU A 128 5.48 -3.97 -23.89
C LEU A 128 4.79 -2.90 -24.74
N GLY A 129 5.44 -2.40 -25.81
CA GLY A 129 4.84 -1.52 -26.80
C GLY A 129 5.10 -0.02 -26.58
N TYR A 130 6.11 0.36 -25.81
CA TYR A 130 6.56 1.75 -25.74
C TYR A 130 7.14 2.22 -27.10
N PRO A 131 6.90 3.47 -27.55
CA PRO A 131 6.20 4.55 -26.87
C PRO A 131 4.68 4.59 -27.08
N ASP A 132 4.13 3.73 -27.95
CA ASP A 132 2.70 3.74 -28.28
C ASP A 132 1.81 3.41 -27.07
N LYS A 133 2.33 2.59 -26.15
CA LYS A 133 1.73 2.29 -24.85
C LYS A 133 2.47 2.97 -23.71
N GLN A 134 1.70 3.49 -22.75
CA GLN A 134 2.25 3.94 -21.48
C GLN A 134 2.70 2.72 -20.66
N ILE A 135 3.90 2.80 -20.09
CA ILE A 135 4.47 1.73 -19.27
C ILE A 135 4.59 2.22 -17.83
N ALA A 136 3.97 1.54 -16.87
CA ALA A 136 4.20 1.80 -15.46
C ALA A 136 5.32 0.89 -14.93
N ILE A 137 6.19 1.46 -14.11
CA ILE A 137 7.26 0.77 -13.38
C ILE A 137 7.08 0.91 -11.87
N GLY A 138 7.44 -0.13 -11.14
CA GLY A 138 7.42 -0.15 -9.67
C GLY A 138 8.42 -1.13 -9.10
N HIS A 139 8.74 -0.98 -7.81
CA HIS A 139 9.56 -1.96 -7.10
C HIS A 139 8.90 -3.35 -7.13
N HIS A 140 9.68 -4.41 -7.29
CA HIS A 140 9.14 -5.77 -7.40
C HIS A 140 8.39 -6.23 -6.13
N GLU A 141 8.80 -5.75 -4.95
CA GLU A 141 8.12 -6.02 -3.67
C GLU A 141 6.86 -5.15 -3.46
N GLY A 142 6.50 -4.30 -4.42
CA GLY A 142 5.33 -3.42 -4.31
C GLY A 142 5.53 -2.19 -3.44
N VAL A 143 6.70 -1.99 -2.85
CA VAL A 143 7.02 -0.84 -1.99
C VAL A 143 7.17 0.44 -2.82
N GLY A 144 6.80 1.58 -2.24
CA GLY A 144 6.95 2.90 -2.84
C GLY A 144 5.88 3.22 -3.88
N GLU A 145 6.19 4.09 -4.83
CA GLU A 145 5.24 4.59 -5.83
C GLU A 145 5.34 3.81 -7.16
N LEU A 146 4.26 3.86 -7.95
CA LEU A 146 4.32 3.51 -9.37
C LEU A 146 4.62 4.76 -10.19
N ILE A 147 5.53 4.61 -11.15
CA ILE A 147 5.96 5.71 -12.02
C ILE A 147 5.59 5.34 -13.46
N ILE A 148 4.94 6.24 -14.18
CA ILE A 148 4.65 6.07 -15.61
C ILE A 148 5.83 6.58 -16.44
N ILE A 149 6.37 5.74 -17.31
CA ILE A 149 7.35 6.13 -18.32
C ILE A 149 6.62 6.82 -19.47
N GLN A 150 6.93 8.10 -19.68
CA GLN A 150 6.33 8.91 -20.73
C GLN A 150 7.22 10.11 -21.09
N ASP A 151 7.42 10.34 -22.38
CA ASP A 151 8.28 11.42 -22.88
C ASP A 151 7.50 12.74 -23.17
N ASP A 152 6.20 12.65 -23.53
CA ASP A 152 5.49 13.78 -24.17
C ASP A 152 4.41 14.49 -23.31
N LYS A 153 4.02 13.95 -22.15
CA LYS A 153 3.03 14.60 -21.26
C LYS A 153 3.70 15.28 -20.08
N LYS A 154 3.28 16.53 -19.80
CA LYS A 154 3.61 17.20 -18.54
C LYS A 154 3.03 16.41 -17.37
N SER A 155 3.80 16.25 -16.29
CA SER A 155 3.31 15.63 -15.06
C SER A 155 2.14 16.44 -14.50
N ASP A 156 0.98 15.81 -14.36
CA ASP A 156 -0.11 16.39 -13.59
C ASP A 156 0.20 16.22 -12.10
N ILE A 157 0.64 17.32 -11.48
CA ILE A 157 1.00 17.36 -10.07
C ILE A 157 -0.18 17.10 -9.13
N PHE A 158 -1.42 17.25 -9.62
CA PHE A 158 -2.63 17.04 -8.81
C PHE A 158 -3.12 15.59 -8.84
N SER A 159 -2.71 14.81 -9.84
CA SER A 159 -3.12 13.40 -9.97
C SER A 159 -2.52 12.50 -8.88
N GLY A 160 -1.44 12.92 -8.22
CA GLY A 160 -0.64 12.07 -7.33
C GLY A 160 0.15 10.98 -8.08
N ILE A 161 0.05 10.92 -9.41
CA ILE A 161 0.71 9.95 -10.27
C ILE A 161 2.03 10.53 -10.74
N LYS A 162 3.13 9.82 -10.44
CA LYS A 162 4.45 10.23 -10.91
C LYS A 162 4.70 9.78 -12.33
N THR A 163 5.28 10.65 -13.12
CA THR A 163 5.72 10.35 -14.48
C THR A 163 7.21 10.65 -14.62
N MET A 164 7.89 9.94 -15.52
CA MET A 164 9.28 10.22 -15.87
C MET A 164 9.57 9.91 -17.34
N PRO A 165 10.42 10.70 -18.02
CA PRO A 165 10.89 10.37 -19.36
C PRO A 165 11.69 9.07 -19.37
N PHE A 166 11.68 8.34 -20.49
CA PHE A 166 12.42 7.09 -20.65
C PHE A 166 13.92 7.28 -20.41
N THR A 167 14.48 8.40 -20.87
CA THR A 167 15.88 8.75 -20.66
C THR A 167 16.23 8.97 -19.18
N LEU A 168 15.30 9.49 -18.38
CA LEU A 168 15.48 9.65 -16.95
C LEU A 168 15.31 8.31 -16.22
N ALA A 169 14.32 7.51 -16.61
CA ALA A 169 14.14 6.14 -16.09
C ALA A 169 15.42 5.32 -16.26
N GLY A 170 16.03 5.37 -17.45
CA GLY A 170 17.30 4.69 -17.72
C GLY A 170 18.44 5.15 -16.81
N LYS A 171 18.56 6.46 -16.54
CA LYS A 171 19.57 6.99 -15.60
C LYS A 171 19.32 6.55 -14.16
N VAL A 172 18.07 6.60 -13.70
CA VAL A 172 17.70 6.22 -12.33
C VAL A 172 17.89 4.73 -12.11
N LEU A 173 17.58 3.89 -13.10
CA LEU A 173 17.68 2.44 -12.99
C LEU A 173 19.08 1.88 -13.26
N ASN A 174 19.96 2.63 -13.93
CA ASN A 174 21.36 2.23 -14.14
C ASN A 174 22.21 2.41 -12.86
N GLN A 175 21.83 1.73 -11.80
CA GLN A 175 22.52 1.68 -10.52
C GLN A 175 23.06 0.27 -10.25
N ASN A 176 24.09 0.18 -9.42
CA ASN A 176 24.65 -1.08 -8.94
C ASN A 176 24.64 -1.10 -7.40
N PRO A 177 23.92 -2.01 -6.74
CA PRO A 177 23.11 -3.08 -7.33
C PRO A 177 21.86 -2.56 -8.06
N PHE A 178 21.42 -3.29 -9.09
CA PHE A 178 20.14 -3.01 -9.75
C PHE A 178 18.99 -3.46 -8.84
N THR A 179 18.05 -2.55 -8.58
CA THR A 179 16.84 -2.88 -7.84
C THR A 179 15.82 -3.50 -8.79
N ALA A 180 15.38 -4.73 -8.51
CA ALA A 180 14.42 -5.40 -9.37
C ALA A 180 13.07 -4.66 -9.42
N ILE A 181 12.48 -4.61 -10.61
CA ILE A 181 11.26 -3.85 -10.89
C ILE A 181 10.23 -4.70 -11.62
N HIS A 182 8.96 -4.33 -11.45
CA HIS A 182 7.85 -4.78 -12.29
C HIS A 182 7.54 -3.72 -13.33
N LEU A 183 7.37 -4.14 -14.58
CA LEU A 183 6.89 -3.32 -15.69
C LEU A 183 5.53 -3.81 -16.13
N CYS A 184 4.59 -2.90 -16.39
CA CYS A 184 3.30 -3.24 -16.96
C CYS A 184 2.88 -2.23 -18.02
N ALA A 185 2.27 -2.71 -19.09
CA ALA A 185 1.65 -1.86 -20.10
C ALA A 185 0.27 -1.42 -19.61
N LEU A 186 -0.02 -0.13 -19.68
CA LEU A 186 -1.31 0.42 -19.28
C LEU A 186 -2.28 0.42 -20.47
N GLU A 187 -3.54 0.08 -20.18
CA GLU A 187 -4.64 0.11 -21.16
C GLU A 187 -5.46 1.40 -21.07
N GLY A 188 -5.09 2.34 -20.20
CA GLY A 188 -5.75 3.64 -20.01
C GLY A 188 -5.08 4.49 -18.93
N ASP A 189 -5.79 5.52 -18.46
CA ASP A 189 -5.29 6.36 -17.38
C ASP A 189 -5.34 5.61 -16.04
N MET A 190 -4.26 5.73 -15.29
CA MET A 190 -4.12 5.12 -13.97
C MET A 190 -4.94 5.89 -12.94
N GLN A 191 -5.52 5.18 -11.99
CA GLN A 191 -6.31 5.74 -10.89
C GLN A 191 -5.83 5.17 -9.57
N ILE A 192 -5.69 6.06 -8.58
CA ILE A 192 -5.31 5.70 -7.20
C ILE A 192 -6.56 5.77 -6.34
N VAL A 193 -6.85 4.69 -5.64
CA VAL A 193 -8.04 4.54 -4.83
C VAL A 193 -7.62 4.06 -3.45
N ARG A 194 -8.10 4.75 -2.42
CA ARG A 194 -7.85 4.40 -1.04
C ARG A 194 -9.15 3.99 -0.39
N PHE A 195 -9.11 2.88 0.35
CA PHE A 195 -10.27 2.37 1.06
C PHE A 195 -9.86 1.70 2.37
N ILE A 196 -10.77 1.72 3.33
CA ILE A 196 -10.61 1.08 4.64
C ILE A 196 -11.55 -0.11 4.66
N LYS A 197 -10.99 -1.29 4.94
CA LYS A 197 -11.77 -2.51 5.18
C LYS A 197 -11.80 -2.79 6.67
N LEU A 198 -12.99 -2.73 7.25
CA LEU A 198 -13.31 -3.16 8.61
C LEU A 198 -14.07 -4.50 8.54
N GLU A 199 -14.49 -5.02 9.69
CA GLU A 199 -15.21 -6.30 9.78
C GLU A 199 -16.53 -6.26 9.00
N ASP A 200 -17.30 -5.20 9.22
CA ASP A 200 -18.64 -5.05 8.66
C ASP A 200 -18.77 -3.88 7.67
N ASP A 201 -17.69 -3.10 7.48
CA ASP A 201 -17.71 -1.87 6.68
C ASP A 201 -16.59 -1.83 5.64
N LEU A 202 -16.93 -1.25 4.49
CA LEU A 202 -15.99 -0.86 3.45
C LEU A 202 -16.15 0.64 3.18
N ILE A 203 -15.11 1.41 3.51
CA ILE A 203 -15.14 2.87 3.49
C ILE A 203 -14.20 3.38 2.40
N TYR A 204 -14.72 4.16 1.45
CA TYR A 204 -13.91 4.79 0.40
C TYR A 204 -13.39 6.16 0.89
N VAL A 205 -12.09 6.39 0.75
CA VAL A 205 -11.41 7.60 1.27
C VAL A 205 -11.37 8.73 0.24
N ASN A 206 -11.39 8.40 -1.04
CA ASN A 206 -11.52 9.35 -2.15
C ASN A 206 -12.75 9.03 -2.99
N ASP A 207 -13.08 9.90 -3.95
CA ASP A 207 -14.16 9.63 -4.90
C ASP A 207 -13.80 8.44 -5.80
N VAL A 208 -14.76 7.54 -6.00
CA VAL A 208 -14.57 6.26 -6.69
C VAL A 208 -15.76 5.99 -7.59
N SER A 209 -15.51 5.63 -8.85
CA SER A 209 -16.55 5.26 -9.78
C SER A 209 -17.24 3.94 -9.38
N GLU A 210 -18.49 3.76 -9.77
CA GLU A 210 -19.26 2.52 -9.48
C GLU A 210 -18.60 1.26 -10.06
N GLU A 211 -17.89 1.39 -11.18
CA GLU A 211 -17.12 0.28 -11.76
C GLU A 211 -16.00 -0.17 -10.82
N ILE A 212 -15.25 0.78 -10.28
CA ILE A 212 -14.14 0.50 -9.37
C ILE A 212 -14.65 0.01 -8.01
N LYS A 213 -15.78 0.53 -7.52
CA LYS A 213 -16.41 0.01 -6.29
C LYS A 213 -16.72 -1.48 -6.42
N LYS A 214 -17.32 -1.92 -7.55
CA LYS A 214 -17.57 -3.34 -7.81
C LYS A 214 -16.30 -4.18 -7.87
N LEU A 215 -15.22 -3.63 -8.46
CA LEU A 215 -13.91 -4.27 -8.47
C LEU A 215 -13.37 -4.44 -7.04
N ILE A 216 -13.45 -3.40 -6.21
CA ILE A 216 -13.03 -3.45 -4.81
C ILE A 216 -13.89 -4.43 -4.03
N GLU A 217 -15.21 -4.42 -4.18
CA GLU A 217 -16.14 -5.36 -3.53
C GLU A 217 -15.80 -6.82 -3.86
N SER A 218 -15.54 -7.12 -5.13
CA SER A 218 -15.07 -8.44 -5.55
C SER A 218 -13.70 -8.80 -4.98
N LEU A 219 -12.79 -7.83 -4.86
CA LEU A 219 -11.47 -8.05 -4.29
C LEU A 219 -11.56 -8.32 -2.79
N VAL A 220 -12.36 -7.54 -2.05
CA VAL A 220 -12.45 -7.63 -0.59
C VAL A 220 -13.23 -8.83 -0.11
N SER A 221 -14.13 -9.40 -0.91
CA SER A 221 -14.82 -10.66 -0.56
C SER A 221 -13.87 -11.84 -0.39
N HIS A 222 -12.65 -11.71 -0.90
CA HIS A 222 -11.58 -12.70 -0.82
C HIS A 222 -10.43 -12.26 0.09
N LEU A 223 -10.40 -10.99 0.53
CA LEU A 223 -9.45 -10.49 1.51
C LEU A 223 -9.96 -10.72 2.93
N SER A 224 -9.31 -11.61 3.67
CA SER A 224 -9.63 -11.85 5.08
C SER A 224 -9.13 -10.74 6.01
N SER A 225 -8.11 -9.97 5.61
CA SER A 225 -7.53 -8.93 6.46
C SER A 225 -8.35 -7.65 6.50
N LEU A 226 -8.26 -6.98 7.65
CA LEU A 226 -8.66 -5.60 7.82
C LEU A 226 -7.48 -4.70 7.47
N GLY A 227 -7.74 -3.44 7.13
CA GLY A 227 -6.66 -2.51 6.85
C GLY A 227 -7.08 -1.24 6.14
N PHE A 228 -6.11 -0.35 6.02
CA PHE A 228 -6.20 0.83 5.16
C PHE A 228 -5.39 0.55 3.90
N TYR A 229 -6.06 0.41 2.76
CA TYR A 229 -5.50 -0.05 1.50
C TYR A 229 -5.40 1.08 0.48
N GLU A 230 -4.36 1.00 -0.35
CA GLU A 230 -4.22 1.75 -1.59
C GLU A 230 -4.21 0.76 -2.76
N MET A 231 -5.18 0.93 -3.64
CA MET A 231 -5.29 0.21 -4.90
C MET A 231 -4.97 1.16 -6.04
N ILE A 232 -4.12 0.69 -6.94
CA ILE A 232 -3.81 1.36 -8.20
C ILE A 232 -4.37 0.50 -9.32
N CYS A 233 -5.18 1.10 -10.19
CA CYS A 233 -5.87 0.40 -11.27
C CYS A 233 -5.85 1.21 -12.57
N SER A 234 -6.12 0.54 -13.69
CA SER A 234 -6.29 1.12 -15.02
C SER A 234 -7.34 0.31 -15.77
N GLN A 235 -8.36 0.99 -16.32
CA GLN A 235 -9.46 0.37 -17.08
C GLN A 235 -10.09 -0.86 -16.38
N GLY A 236 -10.45 -0.71 -15.11
CA GLY A 236 -11.11 -1.78 -14.35
C GLY A 236 -10.20 -2.97 -13.99
N LYS A 237 -8.90 -2.91 -14.28
CA LYS A 237 -7.91 -3.91 -13.85
C LYS A 237 -6.96 -3.34 -12.81
N ILE A 238 -6.63 -4.16 -11.82
CA ILE A 238 -5.74 -3.83 -10.71
C ILE A 238 -4.29 -3.95 -11.19
N ILE A 239 -3.50 -2.91 -10.97
CA ILE A 239 -2.05 -2.92 -11.18
C ILE A 239 -1.36 -3.32 -9.88
N ARG A 240 -1.83 -2.75 -8.76
CA ARG A 240 -1.24 -2.96 -7.44
C ARG A 240 -2.29 -2.77 -6.35
N LEU A 241 -2.22 -3.58 -5.31
CA LEU A 241 -2.86 -3.33 -4.02
C LEU A 241 -1.75 -3.33 -2.98
N ASN A 242 -1.79 -2.42 -2.02
CA ASN A 242 -0.91 -2.41 -0.85
C ASN A 242 -1.71 -1.95 0.37
N LEU A 243 -1.18 -2.22 1.57
CA LEU A 243 -1.50 -1.37 2.70
C LEU A 243 -0.91 0.02 2.49
N VAL A 244 -1.63 1.05 2.91
CA VAL A 244 -1.09 2.39 3.00
C VAL A 244 0.05 2.38 4.01
N ALA A 245 1.23 2.78 3.56
CA ALA A 245 2.42 2.89 4.40
C ALA A 245 3.14 4.22 4.09
N VAL A 246 3.52 4.91 5.15
CA VAL A 246 4.40 6.07 5.13
C VAL A 246 5.84 5.55 5.12
N VAL A 247 6.65 6.12 4.23
CA VAL A 247 8.08 5.83 4.07
C VAL A 247 8.90 6.90 4.79
#